data_AF-A0A920TYZ6-F1
#
_entry.id   AF-A0A920TYZ6-F1
#
_cell.length_a   1.000
_cell.length_b   1.000
_cell.length_c   1.000
_cell.angle_alpha   90.00
_cell.angle_beta   90.00
_cell.angle_gamma   90.00
#
_symmetry.space_group_name_H-M   'P 1'
#
loop_
_entity.id
_entity.type
_entity.pdbx_description
1 polymer ?
#
loop_
_entity_poly.entity_id
_entity_poly.type
_entity_poly.pdbx_seq_one_letter_code
_entity_poly.pdbx_strand_id
1 'polypeptide(L)'
;MTFFKNLIKSIMSGELKGRYFRSKDFGVLHKDINKAVESVMSKSGEVSSLVYAEHLSNLIEDLDDKQFIDFFNTLLEKYDIDPNSLSKASIEYSKNKTQKNLEIITRSSEPQWVELFRRLNTVSEGTLKLVKLRERIRSLEKDNPDLAFFDAALLNLFKHWFNPSFLVLKRIDWSTPASILEKIIAYEAVHEINSWSDLRARLEPEDRRCFAFFHPLIPNEPLIFVEVALTDDMPKTIDQVIKIDRSVTLDKDINTAVFYSISSCQDGLSGISFGNFLIKAVAHKLKQKNEGLEKFVTLSPAPDFTKWLKEKSIEKDLDEDSLLKQALIYLLRQIEKMNFPMILSLDFI
;
A
#
# COMPACT_ATOMS: atom_id res chain seq x y z
N MET A 1 -20.95 -14.77 -1.95
CA MET A 1 -20.24 -13.69 -1.21
C MET A 1 -19.88 -14.07 0.24
N THR A 2 -20.72 -14.80 0.98
CA THR A 2 -20.51 -15.12 2.41
C THR A 2 -19.37 -16.12 2.67
N PHE A 3 -19.21 -17.15 1.83
CA PHE A 3 -18.13 -18.13 1.96
C PHE A 3 -16.74 -17.50 1.87
N PHE A 4 -16.52 -16.64 0.88
CA PHE A 4 -15.24 -15.96 0.66
C PHE A 4 -14.89 -14.98 1.78
N LYS A 5 -15.88 -14.22 2.27
CA LYS A 5 -15.71 -13.36 3.46
C LYS A 5 -15.35 -14.16 4.71
N ASN A 6 -15.97 -15.33 4.89
CA ASN A 6 -15.66 -16.21 6.02
C ASN A 6 -14.27 -16.86 5.89
N LEU A 7 -13.85 -17.25 4.68
CA LEU A 7 -12.51 -17.76 4.41
C LEU A 7 -11.44 -16.69 4.71
N ILE A 8 -11.64 -15.47 4.22
CA ILE A 8 -10.74 -14.35 4.51
C ILE A 8 -10.71 -14.07 6.01
N LYS A 9 -11.87 -14.04 6.68
CA LYS A 9 -11.93 -13.84 8.15
C LYS A 9 -11.18 -14.94 8.91
N SER A 10 -11.25 -16.19 8.44
CA SER A 10 -10.49 -17.32 8.99
C SER A 10 -8.99 -17.14 8.81
N ILE A 11 -8.52 -16.72 7.64
CA ILE A 11 -7.10 -16.41 7.37
C ILE A 11 -6.63 -15.25 8.24
N MET A 12 -7.43 -14.19 8.36
CA MET A 12 -7.09 -13.01 9.18
C MET A 12 -7.11 -13.27 10.69
N SER A 13 -7.80 -14.30 11.16
CA SER A 13 -7.90 -14.66 12.58
C SER A 13 -6.99 -15.83 12.98
N GLY A 14 -6.40 -16.51 12.00
CA GLY A 14 -5.37 -17.51 12.24
C GLY A 14 -4.08 -16.83 12.65
N GLU A 15 -3.81 -16.74 13.95
CA GLU A 15 -2.44 -16.59 14.43
C GLU A 15 -1.65 -17.80 13.90
N LEU A 16 -0.81 -17.59 12.89
CA LEU A 16 0.29 -18.51 12.57
C LEU A 16 1.25 -18.45 13.76
N LYS A 17 0.91 -19.17 14.83
CA LYS A 17 1.79 -19.34 15.99
C LYS A 17 3.11 -19.88 15.49
N GLY A 18 4.14 -19.03 15.55
CA GLY A 18 5.50 -19.35 15.17
C GLY A 18 5.94 -20.64 15.86
N ARG A 19 6.02 -21.73 15.08
CA ARG A 19 6.73 -22.92 15.52
C ARG A 19 8.20 -22.54 15.54
N TYR A 20 8.74 -22.29 16.74
CA TYR A 20 10.17 -22.15 16.96
C TYR A 20 10.87 -23.46 16.58
N PHE A 21 11.34 -23.56 15.35
CA PHE A 21 12.17 -24.65 14.89
C PHE A 21 13.62 -24.39 15.33
N ARG A 22 14.25 -25.36 16.00
CA ARG A 22 15.65 -25.26 16.43
C ARG A 22 16.57 -25.33 15.21
N SER A 23 17.55 -24.43 15.13
CA SER A 23 18.52 -24.31 14.03
C SER A 23 19.37 -25.55 13.76
N LYS A 24 19.51 -26.47 14.72
CA LYS A 24 20.35 -27.66 14.60
C LYS A 24 19.85 -28.71 13.60
N ASP A 25 18.58 -28.67 13.20
CA ASP A 25 17.99 -29.73 12.37
C ASP A 25 17.97 -29.41 10.86
N PHE A 26 18.39 -28.20 10.44
CA PHE A 26 18.15 -27.70 9.08
C PHE A 26 19.41 -27.39 8.25
N GLY A 27 20.60 -27.34 8.87
CA GLY A 27 21.90 -27.06 8.23
C GLY A 27 22.56 -25.78 8.73
N VAL A 28 23.55 -25.26 8.00
CA VAL A 28 24.34 -24.09 8.42
C VAL A 28 23.67 -22.79 7.96
N LEU A 29 23.31 -21.92 8.90
CA LEU A 29 22.85 -20.56 8.60
C LEU A 29 24.06 -19.65 8.39
N HIS A 30 24.35 -19.33 7.13
CA HIS A 30 25.48 -18.50 6.77
C HIS A 30 25.24 -17.02 7.13
N LYS A 31 26.23 -16.37 7.75
CA LYS A 31 26.20 -14.90 7.99
C LYS A 31 26.49 -14.09 6.72
N ASP A 32 27.23 -14.69 5.78
CA ASP A 32 27.46 -14.10 4.47
C ASP A 32 26.15 -14.15 3.67
N ILE A 33 25.67 -12.98 3.24
CA ILE A 33 24.37 -12.86 2.58
C ILE A 33 24.31 -13.60 1.24
N ASN A 34 25.41 -13.63 0.49
CA ASN A 34 25.45 -14.34 -0.80
C ASN A 34 25.32 -15.86 -0.59
N LYS A 35 26.02 -16.40 0.41
CA LYS A 35 25.85 -17.81 0.80
C LYS A 35 24.47 -18.11 1.37
N ALA A 36 23.84 -17.14 2.04
CA ALA A 36 22.46 -17.27 2.50
C ALA A 36 21.47 -17.33 1.31
N VAL A 37 21.65 -16.51 0.28
CA VAL A 37 20.88 -16.59 -0.98
C VAL A 37 21.06 -17.96 -1.64
N GLU A 38 22.29 -18.45 -1.78
CA GLU A 38 22.56 -19.79 -2.33
C GLU A 38 21.85 -20.90 -1.52
N SER A 39 21.80 -20.76 -0.20
CA SER A 39 21.09 -21.69 0.68
C SER A 39 19.59 -21.67 0.45
N VAL A 40 18.99 -20.48 0.28
CA VAL A 40 17.57 -20.33 -0.07
C VAL A 40 17.27 -20.93 -1.43
N MET A 41 18.12 -20.69 -2.43
CA MET A 41 17.89 -21.09 -3.82
C MET A 41 18.14 -22.58 -4.10
N SER A 42 19.09 -23.20 -3.41
CA SER A 42 19.51 -24.60 -3.65
C SER A 42 18.64 -25.66 -2.98
N LYS A 43 17.87 -25.31 -1.93
CA LYS A 43 17.10 -26.29 -1.15
C LYS A 43 15.67 -26.44 -1.65
N SER A 44 15.21 -27.69 -1.74
CA SER A 44 13.88 -28.07 -2.24
C SER A 44 12.91 -28.58 -1.16
N GLY A 45 13.36 -28.76 0.09
CA GLY A 45 12.50 -29.22 1.17
C GLY A 45 11.75 -28.06 1.82
N GLU A 46 10.40 -28.10 1.80
CA GLU A 46 9.49 -27.04 2.26
C GLU A 46 9.83 -26.46 3.65
N VAL A 47 10.18 -27.32 4.62
CA VAL A 47 10.48 -26.87 5.99
C VAL A 47 11.87 -26.22 6.07
N SER A 48 12.86 -26.78 5.37
CA SER A 48 14.22 -26.21 5.34
C SER A 48 14.26 -24.88 4.59
N SER A 49 13.51 -24.73 3.50
CA SER A 49 13.47 -23.49 2.71
C SER A 49 12.88 -22.33 3.52
N LEU A 50 11.89 -22.58 4.38
CA LEU A 50 11.34 -21.55 5.28
C LEU A 50 12.38 -21.00 6.26
N VAL A 51 13.16 -21.88 6.90
CA VAL A 51 14.19 -21.46 7.86
C VAL A 51 15.29 -20.63 7.19
N TYR A 52 15.75 -21.04 6.00
CA TYR A 52 16.74 -20.27 5.26
C TYR A 52 16.18 -18.93 4.77
N ALA A 53 14.92 -18.90 4.31
CA ALA A 53 14.29 -17.68 3.85
C ALA A 53 14.08 -16.68 5.00
N GLU A 54 13.65 -17.14 6.18
CA GLU A 54 13.51 -16.29 7.37
C GLU A 54 14.87 -15.71 7.79
N HIS A 55 15.91 -16.55 7.81
CA HIS A 55 17.28 -16.12 8.11
C HIS A 55 17.80 -15.08 7.10
N LEU A 56 17.61 -15.32 5.79
CA LEU A 56 17.99 -14.36 4.75
C LEU A 56 17.22 -13.05 4.90
N SER A 57 15.93 -13.11 5.20
CA SER A 57 15.11 -11.91 5.39
C SER A 57 15.65 -11.03 6.52
N ASN A 58 16.02 -11.64 7.65
CA ASN A 58 16.59 -10.91 8.78
C ASN A 58 17.97 -10.32 8.43
N LEU A 59 18.81 -11.06 7.69
CA LEU A 59 20.09 -10.52 7.20
C LEU A 59 19.90 -9.30 6.31
N ILE A 60 18.90 -9.30 5.42
CA ILE A 60 18.60 -8.17 4.54
C ILE A 60 18.15 -6.94 5.34
N GLU A 61 17.33 -7.15 6.37
CA GLU A 61 16.86 -6.08 7.27
C GLU A 61 18.03 -5.41 8.03
N ASP A 62 19.03 -6.20 8.43
CA ASP A 62 20.19 -5.74 9.20
C ASP A 62 21.29 -5.05 8.35
N LEU A 63 21.19 -5.05 7.02
CA LEU A 63 22.19 -4.41 6.16
C LEU A 63 22.21 -2.90 6.36
N ASP A 64 23.40 -2.29 6.34
CA ASP A 64 23.51 -0.84 6.11
C ASP A 64 23.20 -0.48 4.64
N ASP A 65 23.02 0.80 4.34
CA ASP A 65 22.58 1.22 3.00
C ASP A 65 23.58 0.83 1.90
N LYS A 66 24.88 0.87 2.18
CA LYS A 66 25.90 0.48 1.20
C LYS A 66 25.85 -1.03 0.94
N GLN A 67 25.79 -1.82 1.99
CA GLN A 67 25.65 -3.28 1.89
C GLN A 67 24.35 -3.68 1.20
N PHE A 68 23.27 -2.94 1.45
CA PHE A 68 21.97 -3.14 0.82
C PHE A 68 22.04 -2.91 -0.69
N ILE A 69 22.67 -1.82 -1.13
CA ILE A 69 22.89 -1.54 -2.55
C ILE A 69 23.78 -2.63 -3.20
N ASP A 70 24.90 -2.98 -2.55
CA ASP A 70 25.82 -4.02 -3.04
C ASP A 70 25.12 -5.39 -3.15
N PHE A 71 24.18 -5.69 -2.26
CA PHE A 71 23.36 -6.90 -2.31
C PHE A 71 22.50 -6.96 -3.58
N PHE A 72 21.78 -5.88 -3.92
CA PHE A 72 20.95 -5.85 -5.13
C PHE A 72 21.78 -5.88 -6.42
N ASN A 73 22.94 -5.23 -6.44
CA ASN A 73 23.88 -5.33 -7.56
C ASN A 73 24.34 -6.78 -7.78
N THR A 74 24.71 -7.47 -6.69
CA THR A 74 25.11 -8.88 -6.75
C THR A 74 23.95 -9.79 -7.16
N LEU A 75 22.73 -9.46 -6.72
CA LEU A 75 21.52 -10.20 -7.06
C LEU A 75 21.22 -10.10 -8.57
N LEU A 76 21.34 -8.92 -9.17
CA LEU A 76 21.24 -8.72 -10.62
C LEU A 76 22.33 -9.49 -11.37
N GLU A 77 23.59 -9.38 -10.95
CA GLU A 77 24.71 -10.02 -11.65
C GLU A 77 24.57 -11.55 -11.71
N LYS A 78 24.12 -12.18 -10.62
CA LYS A 78 24.12 -13.65 -10.48
C LYS A 78 22.79 -14.33 -10.77
N TYR A 79 21.68 -13.64 -10.53
CA TYR A 79 20.34 -14.25 -10.54
C TYR A 79 19.38 -13.63 -11.55
N ASP A 80 19.88 -12.78 -12.47
CA ASP A 80 19.08 -12.29 -13.59
C ASP A 80 19.01 -13.31 -14.76
N ILE A 81 18.37 -12.91 -15.86
CA ILE A 81 18.18 -13.74 -17.04
C ILE A 81 19.52 -14.04 -17.73
N ASP A 82 19.80 -15.32 -18.04
CA ASP A 82 20.89 -15.68 -18.95
C ASP A 82 20.49 -15.38 -20.40
N PRO A 83 21.11 -14.37 -21.06
CA PRO A 83 20.72 -13.97 -22.41
C PRO A 83 20.93 -15.07 -23.44
N ASN A 84 21.94 -15.94 -23.25
CA ASN A 84 22.24 -17.02 -24.17
C ASN A 84 21.17 -18.12 -24.08
N SER A 85 20.74 -18.46 -22.87
CA SER A 85 19.65 -19.42 -22.65
C SER A 85 18.32 -18.89 -23.19
N LEU A 86 17.99 -17.63 -22.91
CA LEU A 86 16.77 -17.00 -23.45
C LEU A 86 16.77 -16.95 -24.98
N SER A 87 17.88 -16.55 -25.61
CA SER A 87 17.99 -16.49 -27.08
C SER A 87 17.80 -17.87 -27.72
N LYS A 88 18.43 -18.92 -27.19
CA LYS A 88 18.24 -20.30 -27.66
C LYS A 88 16.79 -20.74 -27.52
N ALA A 89 16.16 -20.48 -26.38
CA ALA A 89 14.76 -20.81 -26.14
C ALA A 89 13.80 -20.08 -27.10
N SER A 90 14.07 -18.80 -27.35
CA SER A 90 13.32 -17.97 -28.31
C SER A 90 13.38 -18.53 -29.73
N ILE A 91 14.58 -18.90 -30.19
CA ILE A 91 14.78 -19.50 -31.53
C ILE A 91 14.01 -20.82 -31.64
N GLU A 92 14.11 -21.71 -30.66
CA GLU A 92 13.42 -23.01 -30.71
C GLU A 92 11.89 -22.88 -30.63
N TYR A 93 11.38 -21.95 -29.83
CA TYR A 93 9.94 -21.66 -29.79
C TYR A 93 9.44 -21.06 -31.12
N SER A 94 10.25 -20.23 -31.77
CA SER A 94 9.91 -19.64 -33.07
C SER A 94 9.78 -20.68 -34.18
N LYS A 95 10.65 -21.71 -34.16
CA LYS A 95 10.62 -22.84 -35.11
C LYS A 95 9.48 -23.80 -34.81
N ASN A 96 9.28 -24.15 -33.54
CA ASN A 96 8.37 -25.21 -33.11
C ASN A 96 7.54 -24.74 -31.91
N LYS A 97 6.32 -24.28 -32.18
CA LYS A 97 5.37 -23.78 -31.16
C LYS A 97 4.68 -24.94 -30.42
N THR A 98 5.43 -25.63 -29.59
CA THR A 98 4.94 -26.73 -28.73
C THR A 98 4.83 -26.28 -27.28
N GLN A 99 3.98 -26.97 -26.48
CA GLN A 99 3.86 -26.72 -25.04
C GLN A 99 5.22 -26.80 -24.32
N LYS A 100 6.05 -27.80 -24.66
CA LYS A 100 7.39 -27.96 -24.12
C LYS A 100 8.28 -26.74 -24.40
N ASN A 101 8.25 -26.22 -25.63
CA ASN A 101 9.06 -25.04 -25.98
C ASN A 101 8.52 -23.76 -25.33
N LEU A 102 7.20 -23.66 -25.13
CA LEU A 102 6.58 -22.57 -24.36
C LEU A 102 7.07 -22.58 -22.90
N GLU A 103 7.14 -23.75 -22.26
CA GLU A 103 7.67 -23.89 -20.90
C GLU A 103 9.14 -23.50 -20.80
N ILE A 104 9.97 -23.90 -21.79
CA ILE A 104 11.40 -23.56 -21.82
C ILE A 104 11.61 -22.05 -21.98
N ILE A 105 10.91 -21.39 -22.91
CA ILE A 105 11.07 -19.94 -23.10
C ILE A 105 10.54 -19.18 -21.88
N THR A 106 9.40 -19.59 -21.31
CA THR A 106 8.84 -18.97 -20.10
C THR A 106 9.84 -19.05 -18.94
N ARG A 107 10.37 -20.24 -18.66
CA ARG A 107 11.37 -20.45 -17.60
C ARG A 107 12.68 -19.69 -17.86
N SER A 108 13.11 -19.58 -19.11
CA SER A 108 14.33 -18.86 -19.46
C SER A 108 14.15 -17.34 -19.44
N SER A 109 12.92 -16.85 -19.55
CA SER A 109 12.57 -15.43 -19.51
C SER A 109 12.26 -14.90 -18.11
N GLU A 110 12.16 -15.78 -17.11
CA GLU A 110 11.94 -15.38 -15.73
C GLU A 110 13.28 -15.37 -14.98
N PRO A 111 13.71 -14.23 -14.43
CA PRO A 111 14.93 -14.18 -13.63
C PRO A 111 14.78 -14.90 -12.30
N GLN A 112 15.87 -15.48 -11.82
CA GLN A 112 15.87 -16.29 -10.59
C GLN A 112 15.62 -15.46 -9.32
N TRP A 113 15.89 -14.16 -9.33
CA TRP A 113 15.55 -13.27 -8.22
C TRP A 113 14.02 -13.18 -7.98
N VAL A 114 13.18 -13.48 -8.98
CA VAL A 114 11.72 -13.59 -8.79
C VAL A 114 11.39 -14.76 -7.87
N GLU A 115 12.01 -15.92 -8.12
CA GLU A 115 11.84 -17.10 -7.28
C GLU A 115 12.39 -16.87 -5.86
N LEU A 116 13.48 -16.12 -5.73
CA LEU A 116 13.98 -15.68 -4.42
C LEU A 116 12.92 -14.89 -3.65
N PHE A 117 12.30 -13.88 -4.27
CA PHE A 117 11.23 -13.11 -3.62
C PHE A 117 9.99 -13.94 -3.34
N ARG A 118 9.63 -14.91 -4.20
CA ARG A 118 8.54 -15.86 -3.89
C ARG A 118 8.84 -16.66 -2.63
N ARG A 119 10.07 -17.13 -2.45
CA ARG A 119 10.50 -17.86 -1.24
C ARG A 119 10.52 -16.96 -0.01
N LEU A 120 11.03 -15.74 -0.13
CA LEU A 120 10.97 -14.75 0.96
C LEU A 120 9.52 -14.42 1.34
N ASN A 121 8.58 -14.46 0.40
CA ASN A 121 7.16 -14.24 0.69
C ASN A 121 6.50 -15.38 1.48
N THR A 122 7.15 -16.55 1.63
CA THR A 122 6.59 -17.69 2.39
C THR A 122 6.86 -17.62 3.89
N VAL A 123 7.73 -16.72 4.32
CA VAL A 123 8.13 -16.57 5.73
C VAL A 123 7.07 -15.82 6.54
N SER A 124 7.22 -15.76 7.86
CA SER A 124 6.27 -15.03 8.71
C SER A 124 6.28 -13.54 8.34
N GLU A 125 5.10 -12.97 8.10
CA GLU A 125 4.94 -11.58 7.62
C GLU A 125 5.74 -11.29 6.33
N GLY A 126 6.07 -12.32 5.53
CA GLY A 126 6.95 -12.19 4.36
C GLY A 126 6.48 -11.15 3.33
N THR A 127 5.15 -11.03 3.13
CA THR A 127 4.59 -9.98 2.28
C THR A 127 4.89 -8.59 2.82
N LEU A 128 4.72 -8.36 4.13
CA LEU A 128 5.04 -7.07 4.76
C LEU A 128 6.54 -6.77 4.66
N LYS A 129 7.40 -7.76 4.92
CA LYS A 129 8.86 -7.62 4.80
C LYS A 129 9.26 -7.19 3.38
N LEU A 130 8.66 -7.77 2.34
CA LEU A 130 8.90 -7.35 0.95
C LEU A 130 8.36 -5.94 0.66
N VAL A 131 7.22 -5.56 1.23
CA VAL A 131 6.71 -4.18 1.12
C VAL A 131 7.70 -3.19 1.75
N LYS A 132 8.23 -3.49 2.94
CA LYS A 132 9.28 -2.68 3.60
C LYS A 132 10.60 -2.68 2.83
N LEU A 133 10.96 -3.79 2.20
CA LEU A 133 12.12 -3.87 1.30
C LEU A 133 11.98 -2.88 0.13
N ARG A 134 10.81 -2.85 -0.52
CA ARG A 134 10.53 -1.90 -1.60
C ARG A 134 10.51 -0.46 -1.12
N GLU A 135 9.94 -0.21 0.06
CA GLU A 135 9.98 1.12 0.69
C GLU A 135 11.42 1.61 0.88
N ARG A 136 12.31 0.75 1.39
CA ARG A 136 13.73 1.06 1.52
C ARG A 136 14.41 1.31 0.18
N ILE A 137 14.15 0.47 -0.84
CA ILE A 137 14.62 0.69 -2.22
C ILE A 137 14.25 2.10 -2.70
N ARG A 138 12.98 2.49 -2.59
CA ARG A 138 12.49 3.80 -3.04
C ARG A 138 13.15 4.97 -2.30
N SER A 139 13.46 4.78 -1.01
CA SER A 139 14.15 5.81 -0.22
C SER A 139 15.59 6.07 -0.69
N LEU A 140 16.27 5.05 -1.23
CA LEU A 140 17.66 5.11 -1.68
C LEU A 140 17.80 5.35 -3.20
N GLU A 141 16.73 5.12 -3.97
CA GLU A 141 16.71 5.19 -5.43
C GLU A 141 17.16 6.55 -5.97
N LYS A 142 16.82 7.64 -5.28
CA LYS A 142 17.15 9.01 -5.73
C LYS A 142 18.65 9.22 -5.95
N ASP A 143 19.47 8.63 -5.09
CA ASP A 143 20.93 8.74 -5.14
C ASP A 143 21.58 7.50 -5.79
N ASN A 144 20.81 6.44 -6.05
CA ASN A 144 21.28 5.16 -6.58
C ASN A 144 20.32 4.64 -7.68
N PRO A 145 20.42 5.16 -8.91
CA PRO A 145 19.50 4.84 -10.01
C PRO A 145 19.41 3.35 -10.36
N ASP A 146 20.45 2.57 -10.05
CA ASP A 146 20.48 1.12 -10.30
C ASP A 146 19.38 0.37 -9.52
N LEU A 147 18.92 0.93 -8.39
CA LEU A 147 17.81 0.38 -7.61
C LEU A 147 16.43 0.56 -8.28
N ALA A 148 16.29 1.46 -9.25
CA ALA A 148 15.03 1.70 -9.96
C ALA A 148 14.52 0.43 -10.68
N PHE A 149 15.44 -0.43 -11.11
CA PHE A 149 15.09 -1.74 -11.67
C PHE A 149 14.27 -2.57 -10.67
N PHE A 150 14.74 -2.67 -9.42
CA PHE A 150 14.08 -3.46 -8.40
C PHE A 150 12.80 -2.83 -7.88
N ASP A 151 12.69 -1.49 -7.86
CA ASP A 151 11.41 -0.82 -7.58
C ASP A 151 10.33 -1.25 -8.60
N ALA A 152 10.65 -1.12 -9.89
CA ALA A 152 9.74 -1.48 -10.97
C ALA A 152 9.40 -2.98 -10.99
N ALA A 153 10.40 -3.84 -10.73
CA ALA A 153 10.22 -5.28 -10.66
C ALA A 153 9.31 -5.70 -9.50
N LEU A 154 9.56 -5.19 -8.29
CA LEU A 154 8.74 -5.48 -7.11
C LEU A 154 7.33 -4.92 -7.27
N LEU A 155 7.17 -3.73 -7.86
CA LEU A 155 5.84 -3.19 -8.18
C LEU A 155 5.05 -4.15 -9.07
N ASN A 156 5.68 -4.74 -10.10
CA ASN A 156 5.02 -5.70 -10.98
C ASN A 156 4.64 -6.99 -10.24
N LEU A 157 5.47 -7.49 -9.31
CA LEU A 157 5.11 -8.61 -8.46
C LEU A 157 3.93 -8.27 -7.54
N PHE A 158 3.97 -7.11 -6.90
CA PHE A 158 2.94 -6.68 -5.96
C PHE A 158 1.58 -6.47 -6.64
N LYS A 159 1.54 -6.00 -7.90
CA LYS A 159 0.28 -5.90 -8.67
C LYS A 159 -0.47 -7.23 -8.78
N HIS A 160 0.25 -8.36 -8.79
CA HIS A 160 -0.37 -9.69 -8.82
C HIS A 160 -0.84 -10.15 -7.43
N TRP A 161 -0.16 -9.72 -6.35
CA TRP A 161 -0.46 -10.13 -4.98
C TRP A 161 -1.55 -9.27 -4.33
N PHE A 162 -1.56 -7.97 -4.62
CA PHE A 162 -2.46 -6.97 -4.05
C PHE A 162 -3.61 -6.66 -5.01
N ASN A 163 -4.46 -7.66 -5.26
CA ASN A 163 -5.65 -7.44 -6.06
C ASN A 163 -6.72 -6.68 -5.21
N PRO A 164 -7.26 -5.55 -5.70
CA PRO A 164 -8.27 -4.76 -5.01
C PRO A 164 -9.49 -5.56 -4.52
N SER A 165 -9.84 -6.64 -5.21
CA SER A 165 -10.99 -7.50 -4.91
C SER A 165 -10.86 -8.24 -3.57
N PHE A 166 -9.64 -8.37 -3.03
CA PHE A 166 -9.39 -8.98 -1.72
C PHE A 166 -9.38 -7.96 -0.58
N LEU A 167 -9.45 -6.66 -0.87
CA LEU A 167 -9.46 -5.65 0.17
C LEU A 167 -10.70 -5.78 1.05
N VAL A 168 -10.47 -5.71 2.36
CA VAL A 168 -11.50 -5.79 3.39
C VAL A 168 -11.65 -4.43 4.05
N LEU A 169 -12.82 -3.83 3.89
CA LEU A 169 -13.19 -2.58 4.56
C LEU A 169 -13.63 -2.82 6.01
N LYS A 170 -12.83 -2.38 6.97
CA LYS A 170 -13.15 -2.41 8.41
C LYS A 170 -13.46 -1.00 8.94
N ARG A 171 -14.32 -0.92 9.96
CA ARG A 171 -14.50 0.30 10.75
C ARG A 171 -13.33 0.38 11.73
N ILE A 172 -12.77 1.59 11.89
CA ILE A 172 -11.80 1.90 12.93
C ILE A 172 -12.52 2.79 13.95
N ASP A 173 -12.45 2.39 15.20
CA ASP A 173 -13.04 3.09 16.35
C ASP A 173 -12.21 2.80 17.60
N TRP A 174 -12.59 3.39 18.74
CA TRP A 174 -11.83 3.27 19.98
C TRP A 174 -11.75 1.84 20.56
N SER A 175 -12.52 0.89 20.02
CA SER A 175 -12.42 -0.54 20.38
C SER A 175 -11.39 -1.31 19.54
N THR A 176 -10.83 -0.66 18.51
CA THR A 176 -9.81 -1.26 17.63
C THR A 176 -8.50 -1.49 18.42
N PRO A 177 -7.76 -2.59 18.17
CA PRO A 177 -6.49 -2.85 18.85
C PRO A 177 -5.53 -1.67 18.80
N ALA A 178 -4.90 -1.36 19.94
CA ALA A 178 -3.97 -0.23 20.07
C ALA A 178 -2.84 -0.28 19.02
N SER A 179 -2.33 -1.47 18.70
CA SER A 179 -1.30 -1.67 17.69
C SER A 179 -1.71 -1.25 16.26
N ILE A 180 -3.01 -1.21 15.95
CA ILE A 180 -3.53 -0.68 14.69
C ILE A 180 -3.75 0.84 14.83
N LEU A 181 -4.24 1.30 15.98
CA LEU A 181 -4.45 2.73 16.24
C LEU A 181 -3.12 3.53 16.20
N GLU A 182 -2.03 2.97 16.74
CA GLU A 182 -0.68 3.55 16.64
C GLU A 182 -0.25 3.74 15.18
N LYS A 183 -0.62 2.80 14.30
CA LYS A 183 -0.32 2.90 12.86
C LYS A 183 -1.15 3.98 12.19
N ILE A 184 -2.41 4.15 12.58
CA ILE A 184 -3.23 5.27 12.07
C ILE A 184 -2.59 6.61 12.44
N ILE A 185 -2.09 6.76 13.68
CA ILE A 185 -1.34 7.95 14.10
C ILE A 185 -0.08 8.13 13.23
N ALA A 186 0.71 7.08 13.05
CA ALA A 186 1.97 7.14 12.31
C ALA A 186 1.81 7.41 10.81
N TYR A 187 0.68 7.00 10.22
CA TYR A 187 0.44 7.06 8.78
C TYR A 187 -0.44 8.22 8.33
N GLU A 188 -0.88 9.09 9.25
CA GLU A 188 -1.70 10.23 8.89
C GLU A 188 -0.89 11.28 8.11
N ALA A 189 -1.23 11.45 6.84
CA ALA A 189 -0.45 12.25 5.89
C ALA A 189 -1.11 13.59 5.52
N VAL A 190 -2.37 13.83 5.90
CA VAL A 190 -3.12 15.04 5.55
C VAL A 190 -3.16 16.02 6.74
N HIS A 191 -3.54 15.52 7.92
CA HIS A 191 -3.70 16.28 9.15
C HIS A 191 -3.08 15.54 10.33
N GLU A 192 -1.79 15.77 10.56
CA GLU A 192 -1.00 15.09 11.61
C GLU A 192 -1.78 14.86 12.91
N ILE A 193 -1.74 13.62 13.41
CA ILE A 193 -2.33 13.25 14.69
C ILE A 193 -1.22 13.31 15.74
N ASN A 194 -1.26 14.32 16.61
CA ASN A 194 -0.15 14.59 17.51
C ASN A 194 -0.24 13.84 18.85
N SER A 195 -1.37 13.20 19.14
CA SER A 195 -1.61 12.54 20.43
C SER A 195 -2.74 11.51 20.38
N TRP A 196 -2.79 10.63 21.39
CA TRP A 196 -3.93 9.73 21.61
C TRP A 196 -5.25 10.48 21.83
N SER A 197 -5.21 11.66 22.46
CA SER A 197 -6.39 12.52 22.63
C SER A 197 -6.91 13.05 21.30
N ASP A 198 -6.02 13.44 20.40
CA ASP A 198 -6.36 13.88 19.04
C ASP A 198 -6.99 12.71 18.25
N LEU A 199 -6.36 11.53 18.27
CA LEU A 199 -6.95 10.32 17.67
C LEU A 199 -8.34 10.03 18.24
N ARG A 200 -8.51 10.09 19.57
CA ARG A 200 -9.80 9.85 20.23
C ARG A 200 -10.86 10.84 19.76
N ALA A 201 -10.53 12.12 19.63
CA ALA A 201 -11.44 13.15 19.14
C ALA A 201 -11.91 12.90 17.69
N ARG A 202 -11.14 12.14 16.90
CA ARG A 202 -11.48 11.75 15.52
C ARG A 202 -12.22 10.40 15.42
N LEU A 203 -12.24 9.59 16.47
CA LEU A 203 -12.81 8.23 16.44
C LEU A 203 -14.02 8.00 17.35
N GLU A 204 -14.04 8.61 18.52
CA GLU A 204 -15.05 8.37 19.55
C GLU A 204 -16.39 9.11 19.29
N PRO A 205 -16.41 10.38 18.86
CA PRO A 205 -17.67 11.09 18.64
C PRO A 205 -18.61 10.39 17.64
N GLU A 206 -19.92 10.46 17.90
CA GLU A 206 -20.94 9.76 17.09
C GLU A 206 -21.05 10.31 15.67
N ASP A 207 -20.61 11.54 15.43
CA ASP A 207 -20.54 12.20 14.14
C ASP A 207 -19.16 12.04 13.47
N ARG A 208 -18.33 11.12 13.96
CA ARG A 208 -17.05 10.75 13.35
C ARG A 208 -17.03 9.28 12.94
N ARG A 209 -16.47 9.01 11.77
CA ARG A 209 -16.33 7.66 11.23
C ARG A 209 -14.94 7.53 10.62
N CYS A 210 -14.21 6.51 11.03
CA CYS A 210 -12.98 6.12 10.38
C CYS A 210 -13.14 4.70 9.82
N PHE A 211 -12.58 4.49 8.63
CA PHE A 211 -12.52 3.19 7.99
C PHE A 211 -11.12 2.92 7.48
N ALA A 212 -10.72 1.65 7.45
CA ALA A 212 -9.48 1.24 6.83
C ALA A 212 -9.66 -0.01 5.96
N PHE A 213 -8.92 -0.06 4.87
CA PHE A 213 -8.81 -1.19 3.97
C PHE A 213 -7.61 -2.05 4.39
N PHE A 214 -7.86 -3.34 4.57
CA PHE A 214 -6.85 -4.34 4.91
C PHE A 214 -6.75 -5.35 3.77
N HIS A 215 -5.55 -5.88 3.55
CA HIS A 215 -5.35 -7.01 2.66
C HIS A 215 -5.11 -8.29 3.47
N PRO A 216 -5.65 -9.46 3.06
CA PRO A 216 -5.47 -10.71 3.82
C PRO A 216 -4.01 -11.13 4.00
N LEU A 217 -3.11 -10.72 3.09
CA LEU A 217 -1.67 -11.01 3.17
C LEU A 217 -0.93 -10.16 4.22
N ILE A 218 -1.50 -9.03 4.63
CA ILE A 218 -0.94 -8.16 5.70
C ILE A 218 -2.09 -7.67 6.60
N PRO A 219 -2.71 -8.58 7.36
CA PRO A 219 -4.01 -8.36 7.99
C PRO A 219 -4.01 -7.34 9.13
N ASN A 220 -2.82 -7.04 9.67
CA ASN A 220 -2.58 -6.11 10.77
C ASN A 220 -2.04 -4.76 10.29
N GLU A 221 -1.95 -4.55 8.97
CA GLU A 221 -1.52 -3.30 8.36
C GLU A 221 -2.71 -2.63 7.66
N PRO A 222 -3.13 -1.43 8.11
CA PRO A 222 -4.01 -0.62 7.27
C PRO A 222 -3.24 -0.26 6.00
N LEU A 223 -3.88 -0.41 4.84
CA LEU A 223 -3.29 0.00 3.57
C LEU A 223 -3.69 1.40 3.19
N ILE A 224 -4.97 1.67 3.37
CA ILE A 224 -5.59 2.97 3.14
C ILE A 224 -6.58 3.16 4.26
N PHE A 225 -6.56 4.31 4.92
CA PHE A 225 -7.65 4.69 5.80
C PHE A 225 -8.28 6.00 5.37
N VAL A 226 -9.53 6.15 5.79
CA VAL A 226 -10.45 7.21 5.38
C VAL A 226 -11.13 7.72 6.63
N GLU A 227 -10.96 9.01 6.90
CA GLU A 227 -11.65 9.72 7.96
C GLU A 227 -12.82 10.53 7.40
N VAL A 228 -13.97 10.40 8.05
CA VAL A 228 -15.22 11.02 7.64
C VAL A 228 -15.87 11.73 8.81
N ALA A 229 -16.22 12.98 8.59
CA ALA A 229 -17.07 13.77 9.47
C ALA A 229 -18.51 13.72 8.96
N LEU A 230 -19.44 13.45 9.86
CA LEU A 230 -20.87 13.51 9.59
C LEU A 230 -21.37 14.87 10.05
N THR A 231 -22.00 15.63 9.15
CA THR A 231 -22.40 17.01 9.38
C THR A 231 -23.80 17.27 8.83
N ASP A 232 -24.35 18.43 9.17
CA ASP A 232 -25.61 18.98 8.66
C ASP A 232 -25.43 19.82 7.38
N ASP A 233 -24.20 20.23 7.07
CA ASP A 233 -23.84 20.86 5.79
C ASP A 233 -22.35 20.68 5.44
N MET A 234 -21.95 21.10 4.24
CA MET A 234 -20.57 21.09 3.79
C MET A 234 -19.71 22.14 4.55
N PRO A 235 -18.63 21.72 5.23
CA PRO A 235 -17.74 22.65 5.92
C PRO A 235 -16.96 23.52 4.94
N LYS A 236 -16.69 24.77 5.33
CA LYS A 236 -15.91 25.71 4.52
C LYS A 236 -14.42 25.65 4.80
N THR A 237 -14.03 25.18 5.99
CA THR A 237 -12.64 25.08 6.41
C THR A 237 -12.41 23.77 7.16
N ILE A 238 -11.17 23.28 7.14
CA ILE A 238 -10.80 22.08 7.88
C ILE A 238 -10.92 22.27 9.40
N ASP A 239 -10.69 23.47 9.90
CA ASP A 239 -10.78 23.78 11.34
C ASP A 239 -12.17 23.48 11.92
N GLN A 240 -13.23 23.61 11.11
CA GLN A 240 -14.60 23.24 11.52
C GLN A 240 -14.73 21.73 11.79
N VAL A 241 -13.84 20.93 11.21
CA VAL A 241 -13.84 19.47 11.28
C VAL A 241 -12.87 18.93 12.34
N ILE A 242 -11.64 19.44 12.38
CA ILE A 242 -10.55 18.85 13.21
C ILE A 242 -10.46 19.45 14.63
N LYS A 243 -11.11 20.58 14.90
CA LYS A 243 -11.04 21.20 16.23
C LYS A 243 -11.64 20.28 17.31
N ILE A 244 -10.88 20.07 18.39
CA ILE A 244 -11.24 19.17 19.49
C ILE A 244 -12.50 19.64 20.21
N ASP A 245 -12.56 20.92 20.60
CA ASP A 245 -13.68 21.49 21.39
C ASP A 245 -14.86 21.96 20.53
N ARG A 246 -15.16 21.27 19.44
CA ARG A 246 -16.33 21.57 18.60
C ARG A 246 -17.60 20.94 19.17
N SER A 247 -18.75 21.46 18.79
CA SER A 247 -20.03 20.78 19.02
C SER A 247 -20.16 19.54 18.13
N VAL A 248 -20.61 18.44 18.72
CA VAL A 248 -20.98 17.21 18.01
C VAL A 248 -22.29 17.42 17.27
N THR A 249 -22.36 17.05 16.00
CA THR A 249 -23.61 17.10 15.23
C THR A 249 -24.55 16.01 15.74
N LEU A 250 -25.80 16.36 16.05
CA LEU A 250 -26.79 15.40 16.52
C LEU A 250 -27.22 14.48 15.37
N ASP A 251 -27.44 13.20 15.67
CA ASP A 251 -27.79 12.19 14.66
C ASP A 251 -28.96 12.58 13.74
N LYS A 252 -29.97 13.27 14.28
CA LYS A 252 -31.15 13.74 13.54
C LYS A 252 -30.85 14.84 12.50
N ASP A 253 -29.76 15.57 12.68
CA ASP A 253 -29.37 16.72 11.87
C ASP A 253 -28.32 16.31 10.81
N ILE A 254 -27.75 15.10 10.92
CA ILE A 254 -26.76 14.57 9.98
C ILE A 254 -27.40 14.30 8.61
N ASN A 255 -26.93 15.01 7.58
CA ASN A 255 -27.31 14.79 6.17
C ASN A 255 -26.11 14.71 5.21
N THR A 256 -24.90 15.08 5.67
CA THR A 256 -23.70 15.20 4.84
C THR A 256 -22.58 14.34 5.41
N ALA A 257 -21.90 13.59 4.53
CA ALA A 257 -20.67 12.87 4.85
C ALA A 257 -19.47 13.57 4.18
N VAL A 258 -18.56 14.08 4.99
CA VAL A 258 -17.37 14.85 4.58
C VAL A 258 -16.13 13.97 4.72
N PHE A 259 -15.56 13.56 3.60
CA PHE A 259 -14.28 12.86 3.54
C PHE A 259 -13.15 13.88 3.64
N TYR A 260 -12.55 14.02 4.82
CA TYR A 260 -11.56 15.07 5.10
C TYR A 260 -10.12 14.55 5.18
N SER A 261 -9.91 13.24 5.35
CA SER A 261 -8.59 12.62 5.23
C SER A 261 -8.68 11.27 4.53
N ILE A 262 -7.77 11.03 3.59
CA ILE A 262 -7.54 9.76 2.90
C ILE A 262 -6.04 9.54 2.83
N SER A 263 -5.55 8.57 3.60
CA SER A 263 -4.11 8.34 3.79
C SER A 263 -3.72 6.96 3.26
N SER A 264 -2.70 6.90 2.42
CA SER A 264 -2.04 5.65 2.00
C SER A 264 -0.91 5.34 2.99
N CYS A 265 -0.94 4.17 3.60
CA CYS A 265 -0.12 3.85 4.76
C CYS A 265 1.23 3.21 4.44
N GLN A 266 1.38 2.67 3.22
CA GLN A 266 2.56 1.88 2.86
C GLN A 266 3.21 2.43 1.60
N ASP A 267 4.32 3.13 1.76
CA ASP A 267 5.09 3.69 0.64
C ASP A 267 5.66 2.62 -0.29
N GLY A 268 5.95 1.43 0.26
CA GLY A 268 6.29 0.25 -0.53
C GLY A 268 5.17 -0.26 -1.44
N LEU A 269 3.93 0.22 -1.30
CA LEU A 269 2.80 -0.09 -2.19
C LEU A 269 2.48 1.07 -3.15
N SER A 270 3.27 2.14 -3.15
CA SER A 270 3.08 3.26 -4.08
C SER A 270 3.12 2.79 -5.54
N GLY A 271 2.16 3.23 -6.35
CA GLY A 271 1.97 2.78 -7.74
C GLY A 271 1.04 1.57 -7.91
N ILE A 272 0.56 0.97 -6.81
CA ILE A 272 -0.50 -0.03 -6.86
C ILE A 272 -1.85 0.67 -6.81
N SER A 273 -2.68 0.45 -7.84
CA SER A 273 -4.06 0.92 -7.81
C SER A 273 -4.92 -0.04 -7.02
N PHE A 274 -5.41 0.41 -5.87
CA PHE A 274 -6.42 -0.28 -5.07
C PHE A 274 -7.86 -0.07 -5.60
N GLY A 275 -7.98 0.46 -6.83
CA GLY A 275 -9.23 0.70 -7.52
C GLY A 275 -9.91 2.02 -7.14
N ASN A 276 -10.74 2.52 -8.05
CA ASN A 276 -11.44 3.81 -7.91
C ASN A 276 -12.69 3.72 -7.01
N PHE A 277 -12.91 2.59 -6.34
CA PHE A 277 -14.13 2.28 -5.62
C PHE A 277 -14.00 2.40 -4.09
N LEU A 278 -12.84 2.79 -3.56
CA LEU A 278 -12.59 2.87 -2.12
C LEU A 278 -13.58 3.83 -1.44
N ILE A 279 -13.69 5.05 -1.97
CA ILE A 279 -14.61 6.06 -1.46
C ILE A 279 -16.06 5.60 -1.65
N LYS A 280 -16.39 4.98 -2.79
CA LYS A 280 -17.73 4.42 -3.05
C LYS A 280 -18.09 3.33 -2.03
N ALA A 281 -17.15 2.47 -1.65
CA ALA A 281 -17.39 1.42 -0.66
C ALA A 281 -17.65 2.01 0.73
N VAL A 282 -16.92 3.06 1.11
CA VAL A 282 -17.15 3.79 2.37
C VAL A 282 -18.49 4.52 2.34
N ALA A 283 -18.77 5.29 1.29
CA ALA A 283 -20.04 6.02 1.12
C ALA A 283 -21.25 5.08 1.16
N HIS A 284 -21.19 3.95 0.44
CA HIS A 284 -22.24 2.94 0.47
C HIS A 284 -22.43 2.35 1.88
N LYS A 285 -21.34 2.07 2.61
CA LYS A 285 -21.41 1.57 3.99
C LYS A 285 -21.98 2.61 4.97
N LEU A 286 -21.74 3.89 4.73
CA LEU A 286 -22.34 4.99 5.48
C LEU A 286 -23.84 5.11 5.19
N LYS A 287 -24.24 5.14 3.91
CA LYS A 287 -25.64 5.23 3.48
C LYS A 287 -26.48 4.05 3.98
N GLN A 288 -25.91 2.85 4.01
CA GLN A 288 -26.59 1.67 4.59
C GLN A 288 -26.84 1.79 6.11
N LYS A 289 -26.02 2.56 6.83
CA LYS A 289 -26.15 2.74 8.28
C LYS A 289 -26.98 3.96 8.67
N ASN A 290 -26.98 4.99 7.83
CA ASN A 290 -27.75 6.20 8.01
C ASN A 290 -28.41 6.58 6.67
N GLU A 291 -29.69 6.28 6.53
CA GLU A 291 -30.46 6.60 5.33
C GLU A 291 -30.64 8.11 5.10
N GLY A 292 -30.51 8.92 6.16
CA GLY A 292 -30.59 10.39 6.12
C GLY A 292 -29.38 11.08 5.45
N LEU A 293 -28.31 10.35 5.15
CA LEU A 293 -27.16 10.91 4.41
C LEU A 293 -27.52 11.14 2.94
N GLU A 294 -27.63 12.40 2.53
CA GLU A 294 -27.96 12.80 1.16
C GLU A 294 -26.72 13.25 0.39
N LYS A 295 -25.78 13.93 1.06
CA LYS A 295 -24.60 14.54 0.43
C LYS A 295 -23.33 13.79 0.81
N PHE A 296 -22.46 13.57 -0.17
CA PHE A 296 -21.13 13.00 0.03
C PHE A 296 -20.11 13.91 -0.64
N VAL A 297 -19.27 14.56 0.16
CA VAL A 297 -18.33 15.59 -0.28
C VAL A 297 -16.93 15.30 0.23
N THR A 298 -15.90 15.77 -0.48
CA THR A 298 -14.52 15.70 0.02
C THR A 298 -14.05 17.09 0.43
N LEU A 299 -13.21 17.14 1.45
CA LEU A 299 -12.43 18.32 1.82
C LEU A 299 -10.95 17.98 1.63
N SER A 300 -10.53 17.96 0.36
CA SER A 300 -9.22 17.47 -0.05
C SER A 300 -8.17 18.58 -0.10
N PRO A 301 -6.89 18.31 0.26
CA PRO A 301 -5.80 19.27 0.09
C PRO A 301 -5.40 19.41 -1.40
N ALA A 302 -4.73 20.51 -1.72
CA ALA A 302 -4.13 20.76 -3.04
C ALA A 302 -2.61 20.97 -2.94
N PRO A 303 -1.82 19.95 -2.54
CA PRO A 303 -0.43 20.11 -2.09
C PRO A 303 0.52 20.71 -3.15
N ASP A 304 0.36 20.32 -4.42
CA ASP A 304 1.22 20.81 -5.51
C ASP A 304 0.71 22.11 -6.17
N PHE A 305 -0.41 22.68 -5.71
CA PHE A 305 -0.98 23.86 -6.36
C PHE A 305 -0.04 25.07 -6.30
N THR A 306 0.56 25.35 -5.15
CA THR A 306 1.53 26.46 -5.01
C THR A 306 2.79 26.24 -5.86
N LYS A 307 3.26 25.00 -5.96
CA LYS A 307 4.40 24.65 -6.82
C LYS A 307 4.05 24.87 -8.29
N TRP A 308 2.87 24.43 -8.71
CA TRP A 308 2.36 24.63 -10.07
C TRP A 308 2.21 26.10 -10.46
N LEU A 309 1.70 26.94 -9.55
CA LEU A 309 1.62 28.39 -9.77
C LEU A 309 3.00 28.99 -10.04
N LYS A 310 4.01 28.61 -9.24
CA LYS A 310 5.40 29.05 -9.42
C LYS A 310 5.98 28.58 -10.76
N GLU A 311 5.79 27.31 -11.13
CA GLU A 311 6.25 26.75 -12.41
C GLU A 311 5.62 27.46 -13.62
N LYS A 312 4.38 27.94 -13.47
CA LYS A 312 3.69 28.73 -14.49
C LYS A 312 3.98 30.22 -14.44
N SER A 313 4.87 30.66 -13.55
CA SER A 313 5.22 32.07 -13.33
C SER A 313 3.97 32.93 -13.11
N ILE A 314 2.96 32.38 -12.44
CA ILE A 314 1.74 33.10 -12.06
C ILE A 314 2.05 33.83 -10.75
N GLU A 315 1.79 35.13 -10.72
CA GLU A 315 2.00 35.96 -9.52
C GLU A 315 1.14 35.49 -8.35
N LYS A 316 1.63 35.68 -7.12
CA LYS A 316 0.90 35.29 -5.91
C LYS A 316 -0.21 36.27 -5.52
N ASP A 317 -0.12 37.52 -5.98
CA ASP A 317 -1.10 38.59 -5.72
C ASP A 317 -2.21 38.61 -6.77
N LEU A 318 -2.78 37.45 -7.07
CA LEU A 318 -4.01 37.38 -7.85
C LEU A 318 -5.19 37.80 -6.96
N ASP A 319 -6.15 38.51 -7.55
CA ASP A 319 -7.48 38.64 -6.95
C ASP A 319 -8.15 37.26 -6.80
N GLU A 320 -9.17 37.19 -5.95
CA GLU A 320 -9.83 35.94 -5.58
C GLU A 320 -10.43 35.20 -6.79
N ASP A 321 -11.03 35.93 -7.74
CA ASP A 321 -11.62 35.35 -8.95
C ASP A 321 -10.53 34.76 -9.88
N SER A 322 -9.43 35.49 -10.04
CA SER A 322 -8.27 35.01 -10.80
C SER A 322 -7.64 33.78 -10.17
N LEU A 323 -7.52 33.73 -8.83
CA LEU A 323 -6.99 32.57 -8.12
C LEU A 323 -7.91 31.36 -8.26
N LEU A 324 -9.23 31.55 -8.15
CA LEU A 324 -10.22 30.51 -8.37
C LEU A 324 -10.13 29.93 -9.78
N LYS A 325 -9.97 30.78 -10.79
CA LYS A 325 -9.77 30.33 -12.18
C LYS A 325 -8.51 29.47 -12.33
N GLN A 326 -7.40 29.86 -11.71
CA GLN A 326 -6.17 29.07 -11.72
C GLN A 326 -6.32 27.75 -10.98
N ALA A 327 -7.02 27.75 -9.84
CA ALA A 327 -7.34 26.54 -9.10
C ALA A 327 -8.19 25.58 -9.95
N LEU A 328 -9.22 26.06 -10.65
CA LEU A 328 -10.03 25.26 -11.56
C LEU A 328 -9.19 24.65 -12.70
N ILE A 329 -8.30 25.42 -13.32
CA ILE A 329 -7.38 24.93 -14.37
C ILE A 329 -6.45 23.84 -13.81
N TYR A 330 -5.90 24.07 -12.62
CA TYR A 330 -5.05 23.10 -11.94
C TYR A 330 -5.83 21.81 -11.68
N LEU A 331 -7.03 21.89 -11.08
CA LEU A 331 -7.87 20.74 -10.75
C LEU A 331 -8.26 19.95 -12.00
N LEU A 332 -8.69 20.62 -13.08
CA LEU A 332 -9.03 19.96 -14.35
C LEU A 332 -7.84 19.18 -14.91
N ARG A 333 -6.63 19.75 -14.88
CA ARG A 333 -5.41 19.06 -15.32
C ARG A 333 -5.02 17.89 -14.45
N GLN A 334 -5.24 17.99 -13.14
CA GLN A 334 -4.97 16.87 -12.23
C GLN A 334 -5.98 15.74 -12.43
N ILE A 335 -7.26 16.05 -12.69
CA ILE A 335 -8.29 15.05 -13.05
C ILE A 335 -7.91 14.33 -14.35
N GLU A 336 -7.35 15.01 -15.34
CA GLU A 336 -6.87 14.37 -16.57
C GLU A 336 -5.65 13.46 -16.36
N LYS A 337 -4.77 13.79 -15.40
CA LYS A 337 -3.54 13.04 -15.11
C LYS A 337 -3.73 11.88 -14.14
N MET A 338 -4.60 12.05 -13.14
CA MET A 338 -4.86 11.04 -12.14
C MET A 338 -5.97 10.11 -12.63
N ASN A 339 -5.68 8.82 -12.72
CA ASN A 339 -6.70 7.78 -12.83
C ASN A 339 -7.51 7.63 -11.51
N PHE A 340 -7.38 8.59 -10.59
CA PHE A 340 -8.05 8.73 -9.29
C PHE A 340 -8.77 10.08 -9.28
N PRO A 341 -10.09 10.13 -9.04
CA PRO A 341 -10.81 11.38 -9.10
C PRO A 341 -10.53 12.22 -7.85
N MET A 342 -10.06 13.47 -8.01
CA MET A 342 -10.32 14.51 -7.01
C MET A 342 -11.83 14.77 -7.05
N ILE A 343 -12.55 14.23 -6.07
CA ILE A 343 -14.01 14.20 -6.14
C ILE A 343 -14.58 15.47 -5.53
N LEU A 344 -14.93 16.43 -6.39
CA LEU A 344 -15.52 17.72 -6.00
C LEU A 344 -17.01 17.62 -5.62
N SER A 345 -17.70 16.56 -6.04
CA SER A 345 -18.99 16.13 -5.48
C SER A 345 -19.26 14.69 -5.93
N LEU A 346 -19.71 13.83 -5.04
CA LEU A 346 -20.19 12.49 -5.41
C LEU A 346 -21.70 12.57 -5.63
N ASP A 347 -22.13 12.74 -6.88
CA ASP A 347 -23.51 12.44 -7.25
C ASP A 347 -23.66 10.92 -7.28
N PHE A 348 -23.99 10.34 -6.13
CA PHE A 348 -24.37 8.93 -6.02
C PHE A 348 -25.82 8.78 -6.46
N ILE A 349 -26.04 8.42 -7.72
CA ILE A 349 -27.30 7.86 -8.22
C ILE A 349 -27.26 6.34 -8.03
#